data_AF-A0A843T9W7-F1
#
_entry.id   AF-A0A843T9W7-F1
#
_cell.length_a   1.000
_cell.length_b   1.000
_cell.length_c   1.000
_cell.angle_alpha   90.00
_cell.angle_beta   90.00
_cell.angle_gamma   90.00
#
_symmetry.space_group_name_H-M   'P 1'
#
loop_
_entity.id
_entity.type
_entity.pdbx_description
1 polymer ?
#
loop_
_entity_poly.entity_id
_entity_poly.type
_entity_poly.pdbx_seq_one_letter_code
_entity_poly.pdbx_strand_id
1 'polypeptide(L)'
;MLDTLTTFAGRASLRSRYILDGARPPDQFSAISQMYPLDVARGRELLLTGWIRTDEVTEGSAGFWMRVDGPSGSTLAFDNMQSRGVRGTTPWTRYAIQLPVDSSAVQVVFGALHPGTGTVWFDSLTVEVVGPATARAYTAPPRPAEDLTRLLTDQELAVVPDPDAPAEDPASTEWVRENAHPIRSLGADDFSDLGFFAPLLEGKRIVQLGESGHGVREFSLAKVRLIRFLHEHLGYDVIAFESSLNECDRAGRDPNAVPDAVTLMRNCIFGVWHTEEVVALFEYIRETESTSRPLRLTGFDIQTSSRIADTRSDFLRDVVAAIDTAYARSVFESDRRAQTELMRTMRNPGDSLPQFEWGAILAFYQGLAEWLSTNEAALASNPTNDRSVVMLARQTAISMAAFIRHELAGPGPDATEIRDRGMADNLDFLADVLYPDEKIIVWAHNFHIQHRGFGTGRTPDVPIRTTGTFVAERRRPELYTIGLFMYRGSAAMNDRRVHPITSHEAGSLESILHRAPWRYSFVEMSRVGRRAGTSWMYEPIVAKEWGTNPQRIIPREDTTGFSSSIRRGRRTISDSSGGTNSRSRPENDGRPGF
;
A
#
# COMPACT_ATOMS: atom_id res chain seq x y z
N MET A 1 41.10 5.33 4.67
CA MET A 1 41.38 5.44 6.14
C MET A 1 41.15 6.89 6.56
N LEU A 2 40.81 7.15 7.82
CA LEU A 2 40.72 8.52 8.33
C LEU A 2 42.11 9.07 8.64
N ASP A 3 42.36 10.34 8.30
CA ASP A 3 43.61 11.06 8.55
C ASP A 3 43.32 12.32 9.36
N THR A 4 43.90 12.41 10.56
CA THR A 4 43.70 13.52 11.50
C THR A 4 44.73 14.64 11.35
N LEU A 5 45.75 14.46 10.50
CA LEU A 5 46.83 15.42 10.29
C LEU A 5 46.56 16.30 9.06
N THR A 6 45.99 15.72 8.00
CA THR A 6 45.69 16.43 6.75
C THR A 6 44.18 16.62 6.62
N THR A 7 43.65 17.70 7.17
CA THR A 7 42.20 18.00 7.14
C THR A 7 41.93 19.28 6.36
N PHE A 8 40.74 19.40 5.77
CA PHE A 8 40.20 20.67 5.29
C PHE A 8 39.41 21.35 6.41
N ALA A 9 38.47 20.63 7.03
CA ALA A 9 37.69 21.11 8.16
C ALA A 9 37.35 19.96 9.12
N GLY A 10 37.05 20.28 10.39
CA GLY A 10 36.72 19.27 11.39
C GLY A 10 37.94 18.50 11.92
N ARG A 11 37.74 17.25 12.35
CA ARG A 11 38.74 16.45 13.10
C ARG A 11 39.55 15.46 12.24
N ALA A 12 39.05 15.09 11.06
CA ALA A 12 39.70 14.12 10.18
C ALA A 12 39.19 14.25 8.75
N SER A 13 40.02 13.91 7.78
CA SER A 13 39.64 13.72 6.38
C SER A 13 39.70 12.25 6.00
N LEU A 14 39.08 11.89 4.87
CA LEU A 14 39.18 10.57 4.29
C LEU A 14 40.40 10.48 3.36
N ARG A 15 41.41 9.71 3.75
CA ARG A 15 42.59 9.42 2.94
C ARG A 15 42.49 8.10 2.17
N SER A 16 42.84 8.13 0.89
CA SER A 16 43.14 6.95 0.07
C SER A 16 44.57 7.07 -0.50
N ARG A 17 45.35 6.00 -0.45
CA ARG A 17 46.74 5.96 -0.92
C ARG A 17 46.99 4.70 -1.71
N TYR A 18 47.64 4.83 -2.85
CA TYR A 18 48.18 3.71 -3.61
C TYR A 18 49.48 3.22 -2.94
N ILE A 19 49.59 1.90 -2.71
CA ILE A 19 50.67 1.30 -1.89
C ILE A 19 51.48 0.23 -2.61
N LEU A 20 51.20 -0.05 -3.88
CA LEU A 20 51.92 -1.06 -4.64
C LEU A 20 53.11 -0.42 -5.36
N ASP A 21 54.23 -1.14 -5.40
CA ASP A 21 55.41 -0.77 -6.18
C ASP A 21 55.23 -1.30 -7.62
N GLY A 22 54.98 -0.40 -8.58
CA GLY A 22 54.83 -0.74 -10.00
C GLY A 22 53.71 0.03 -10.72
N ALA A 23 53.63 -0.13 -12.05
CA ALA A 23 52.59 0.48 -12.88
C ALA A 23 51.21 0.00 -12.45
N ARG A 24 50.24 0.91 -12.38
CA ARG A 24 48.89 0.56 -11.92
C ARG A 24 48.19 -0.36 -12.93
N PRO A 25 47.56 -1.47 -12.49
CA PRO A 25 46.73 -2.28 -13.37
C PRO A 25 45.58 -1.46 -13.94
N PRO A 26 45.29 -1.55 -15.25
CA PRO A 26 44.10 -0.94 -15.82
C PRO A 26 42.85 -1.47 -15.08
N ASP A 27 41.84 -0.60 -14.92
CA ASP A 27 40.52 -0.91 -14.34
C ASP A 27 40.42 -1.12 -12.81
N GLN A 28 41.50 -0.99 -12.05
CA GLN A 28 41.42 -1.03 -10.58
C GLN A 28 41.18 0.35 -9.96
N PHE A 29 40.24 0.48 -9.02
CA PHE A 29 39.97 1.73 -8.31
C PHE A 29 39.60 1.49 -6.86
N SER A 30 39.81 2.50 -6.02
CA SER A 30 39.25 2.58 -4.68
C SER A 30 38.01 3.47 -4.71
N ALA A 31 36.89 3.00 -4.15
CA ALA A 31 35.68 3.79 -3.99
C ALA A 31 35.20 3.74 -2.54
N ILE A 32 34.63 4.83 -2.07
CA ILE A 32 33.83 4.87 -0.84
C ILE A 32 32.48 5.42 -1.21
N SER A 33 31.43 4.78 -0.70
CA SER A 33 30.06 4.96 -1.20
C SER A 33 29.05 4.96 -0.08
N GLN A 34 28.00 5.76 -0.25
CA GLN A 34 26.79 5.71 0.55
C GLN A 34 25.57 5.73 -0.36
N MET A 35 24.46 5.22 0.16
CA MET A 35 23.15 5.33 -0.46
C MET A 35 22.45 6.59 0.06
N TYR A 36 21.80 7.34 -0.83
CA TYR A 36 21.01 8.50 -0.45
C TYR A 36 19.53 8.12 -0.32
N PRO A 37 18.80 8.61 0.72
CA PRO A 37 17.36 8.38 0.85
C PRO A 37 16.58 8.87 -0.37
N LEU A 38 15.85 7.95 -0.98
CA LEU A 38 15.27 8.15 -2.32
C LEU A 38 13.95 8.93 -2.30
N ASP A 39 13.22 8.85 -1.19
CA ASP A 39 11.99 9.56 -0.91
C ASP A 39 12.15 11.08 -1.03
N VAL A 40 13.28 11.61 -0.58
CA VAL A 40 13.59 13.05 -0.68
C VAL A 40 14.29 13.44 -1.98
N ALA A 41 14.77 12.48 -2.79
CA ALA A 41 15.53 12.77 -4.00
C ALA A 41 14.69 12.69 -5.28
N ARG A 42 13.69 11.81 -5.33
CA ARG A 42 12.91 11.51 -6.55
C ARG A 42 12.29 12.77 -7.18
N GLY A 43 12.51 12.91 -8.48
CA GLY A 43 11.99 14.02 -9.28
C GLY A 43 12.70 15.35 -9.04
N ARG A 44 13.85 15.34 -8.36
CA ARG A 44 14.68 16.53 -8.05
C ARG A 44 16.11 16.32 -8.55
N GLU A 45 16.96 17.33 -8.44
CA GLU A 45 18.40 17.16 -8.70
C GLU A 45 19.17 17.04 -7.39
N LEU A 46 20.22 16.23 -7.39
CA LEU A 46 21.16 16.14 -6.29
C LEU A 46 22.47 16.81 -6.67
N LEU A 47 22.95 17.69 -5.79
CA LEU A 47 24.25 18.32 -5.85
C LEU A 47 25.13 17.71 -4.75
N LEU A 48 26.16 16.97 -5.15
CA LEU A 48 27.24 16.55 -4.27
C LEU A 48 28.39 17.54 -4.41
N THR A 49 28.79 18.18 -3.31
CA THR A 49 30.00 19.01 -3.24
C THR A 49 30.95 18.50 -2.17
N GLY A 50 32.24 18.80 -2.31
CA GLY A 50 33.24 18.49 -1.30
C GLY A 50 34.61 19.00 -1.69
N TRP A 51 35.60 18.80 -0.82
CA TRP A 51 36.98 19.24 -1.04
C TRP A 51 37.88 18.05 -1.33
N ILE A 52 38.78 18.22 -2.30
CA ILE A 52 39.77 17.22 -2.70
C ILE A 52 41.15 17.85 -2.63
N ARG A 53 42.10 17.13 -2.02
CA ARG A 53 43.54 17.42 -2.07
C ARG A 53 44.25 16.19 -2.59
N THR A 54 45.20 16.37 -3.49
CA THR A 54 46.01 15.26 -4.02
C THR A 54 47.50 15.51 -3.80
N ASP A 55 48.26 14.41 -3.74
CA ASP A 55 49.71 14.41 -3.71
C ASP A 55 50.23 13.28 -4.62
N GLU A 56 51.02 13.65 -5.62
CA GLU A 56 51.66 12.74 -6.58
C GLU A 56 50.70 11.77 -7.32
N VAL A 57 49.49 12.23 -7.68
CA VAL A 57 48.58 11.47 -8.55
C VAL A 57 49.05 11.58 -10.01
N THR A 58 50.03 10.77 -10.39
CA THR A 58 50.72 10.83 -11.70
C THR A 58 50.06 9.97 -12.78
N GLU A 59 49.39 8.88 -12.39
CA GLU A 59 48.60 8.01 -13.27
C GLU A 59 47.16 7.95 -12.77
N GLY A 60 46.18 8.06 -13.68
CA GLY A 60 44.77 8.08 -13.32
C GLY A 60 44.28 9.44 -12.80
N SER A 61 43.39 9.44 -11.81
CA SER A 61 42.84 10.65 -11.21
C SER A 61 42.23 10.39 -9.83
N ALA A 62 41.69 11.44 -9.21
CA ALA A 62 40.73 11.34 -8.10
C ALA A 62 39.50 12.21 -8.37
N GLY A 63 38.37 11.87 -7.75
CA GLY A 63 37.14 12.64 -7.93
C GLY A 63 36.00 12.15 -7.05
N PHE A 64 34.86 12.80 -7.19
CA PHE A 64 33.58 12.33 -6.67
C PHE A 64 32.86 11.50 -7.73
N TRP A 65 31.93 10.68 -7.28
CA TRP A 65 31.02 9.97 -8.16
C TRP A 65 29.60 9.89 -7.60
N MET A 66 28.63 9.83 -8.49
CA MET A 66 27.21 9.62 -8.17
C MET A 66 26.55 8.85 -9.31
N ARG A 67 25.62 7.97 -8.96
CA ARG A 67 24.83 7.17 -9.87
C ARG A 67 23.39 7.13 -9.40
N VAL A 68 22.48 7.32 -10.34
CA VAL A 68 21.05 7.16 -10.16
C VAL A 68 20.66 5.93 -10.94
N ASP A 69 20.20 4.90 -10.23
CA ASP A 69 19.80 3.63 -10.81
C ASP A 69 18.28 3.60 -10.95
N GLY A 70 17.82 3.07 -12.07
CA GLY A 70 16.43 2.91 -12.46
C GLY A 70 15.98 1.47 -12.43
N PRO A 71 14.73 1.20 -12.84
CA PRO A 71 14.21 -0.16 -12.94
C PRO A 71 15.08 -1.02 -13.87
N SER A 72 15.05 -2.34 -13.66
CA SER A 72 15.77 -3.34 -14.47
C SER A 72 17.30 -3.13 -14.53
N GLY A 73 17.90 -2.56 -13.48
CA GLY A 73 19.35 -2.35 -13.40
C GLY A 73 19.89 -1.27 -14.33
N SER A 74 19.01 -0.45 -14.94
CA SER A 74 19.44 0.65 -15.81
C SER A 74 20.10 1.77 -15.00
N THR A 75 21.16 2.37 -15.55
CA THR A 75 21.74 3.60 -15.00
C THR A 75 21.06 4.80 -15.66
N LEU A 76 20.27 5.54 -14.89
CA LEU A 76 19.51 6.70 -15.38
C LEU A 76 20.36 7.97 -15.45
N ALA A 77 21.29 8.13 -14.52
CA ALA A 77 22.26 9.21 -14.52
C ALA A 77 23.56 8.75 -13.84
N PHE A 78 24.71 9.19 -14.36
CA PHE A 78 26.01 8.83 -13.82
C PHE A 78 27.04 9.91 -14.08
N ASP A 79 27.85 10.21 -13.07
CA ASP A 79 29.02 11.06 -13.18
C ASP A 79 30.06 10.60 -12.17
N ASN A 80 31.29 10.39 -12.62
CA ASN A 80 32.43 9.92 -11.82
C ASN A 80 33.66 10.82 -11.95
N MET A 81 33.51 12.04 -12.48
CA MET A 81 34.61 12.95 -12.73
C MET A 81 35.69 12.45 -13.69
N GLN A 82 35.50 11.38 -14.46
CA GLN A 82 36.57 10.80 -15.28
C GLN A 82 37.24 11.80 -16.24
N SER A 83 36.46 12.66 -16.91
CA SER A 83 36.98 13.67 -17.84
C SER A 83 37.63 14.88 -17.16
N ARG A 84 37.40 15.06 -15.85
CA ARG A 84 37.79 16.25 -15.07
C ARG A 84 38.40 15.90 -13.71
N GLY A 85 38.93 14.69 -13.60
CA GLY A 85 39.45 14.16 -12.36
C GLY A 85 40.73 14.90 -11.97
N VAL A 86 40.95 15.03 -10.67
CA VAL A 86 42.10 15.73 -10.09
C VAL A 86 43.36 14.90 -10.29
N ARG A 87 44.45 15.55 -10.74
CA ARG A 87 45.75 14.92 -11.04
C ARG A 87 46.89 15.76 -10.47
N GLY A 88 48.05 15.14 -10.27
CA GLY A 88 49.24 15.76 -9.71
C GLY A 88 49.11 16.05 -8.21
N THR A 89 49.91 16.99 -7.73
CA THR A 89 49.82 17.51 -6.36
C THR A 89 49.03 18.82 -6.39
N THR A 90 47.88 18.84 -5.70
CA THR A 90 46.99 20.02 -5.66
C THR A 90 46.71 20.43 -4.23
N PRO A 91 46.50 21.74 -3.95
CA PRO A 91 45.92 22.15 -2.69
C PRO A 91 44.47 21.67 -2.57
N TRP A 92 43.90 21.78 -1.36
CA TRP A 92 42.47 21.57 -1.15
C TRP A 92 41.66 22.46 -2.09
N THR A 93 40.89 21.82 -2.98
CA THR A 93 40.07 22.49 -3.98
C THR A 93 38.66 21.92 -3.92
N ARG A 94 37.65 22.79 -4.04
CA ARG A 94 36.25 22.38 -4.01
C ARG A 94 35.81 21.86 -5.37
N TYR A 95 35.12 20.72 -5.38
CA TYR A 95 34.53 20.13 -6.58
C TYR A 95 33.06 19.82 -6.35
N ALA A 96 32.32 19.68 -7.45
CA ALA A 96 30.90 19.38 -7.44
C ALA A 96 30.53 18.44 -8.58
N ILE A 97 29.53 17.59 -8.31
CA ILE A 97 28.81 16.79 -9.31
C ILE A 97 27.31 16.97 -9.07
N GLN A 98 26.55 17.12 -10.14
CA GLN A 98 25.11 17.35 -10.07
C GLN A 98 24.42 16.41 -11.03
N LEU A 99 23.47 15.61 -10.55
CA LEU A 99 22.68 14.70 -11.38
C LEU A 99 21.19 14.86 -11.12
N PRO A 100 20.36 14.73 -12.17
CA PRO A 100 18.93 14.58 -11.99
C PRO A 100 18.60 13.21 -11.39
N VAL A 101 17.65 13.17 -10.46
CA VAL A 101 17.10 11.94 -9.91
C VAL A 101 15.71 11.75 -10.49
N ASP A 102 15.61 10.84 -11.46
CA ASP A 102 14.34 10.53 -12.10
C ASP A 102 13.29 10.05 -11.08
N SER A 103 12.00 10.30 -11.34
CA SER A 103 10.93 9.83 -10.45
C SER A 103 10.87 8.30 -10.35
N SER A 104 11.30 7.60 -11.41
CA SER A 104 11.43 6.15 -11.49
C SER A 104 12.71 5.61 -10.85
N ALA A 105 13.61 6.47 -10.35
CA ALA A 105 14.81 6.02 -9.67
C ALA A 105 14.45 5.03 -8.54
N VAL A 106 15.23 3.96 -8.45
CA VAL A 106 15.11 2.90 -7.44
C VAL A 106 16.25 2.96 -6.44
N GLN A 107 17.35 3.64 -6.77
CA GLN A 107 18.50 3.82 -5.89
C GLN A 107 19.31 5.04 -6.32
N VAL A 108 19.92 5.72 -5.35
CA VAL A 108 20.98 6.71 -5.60
C VAL A 108 22.19 6.32 -4.77
N VAL A 109 23.34 6.19 -5.42
CA VAL A 109 24.63 5.88 -4.79
C VAL A 109 25.60 7.02 -5.09
N PHE A 110 26.33 7.50 -4.10
CA PHE A 110 27.31 8.57 -4.26
C PHE A 110 28.54 8.36 -3.40
N GLY A 111 29.62 9.07 -3.70
CA GLY A 111 30.79 9.13 -2.83
C GLY A 111 32.06 9.60 -3.53
N ALA A 112 33.19 9.06 -3.08
CA ALA A 112 34.54 9.44 -3.54
C ALA A 112 35.22 8.28 -4.27
N LEU A 113 35.99 8.61 -5.29
CA LEU A 113 36.64 7.68 -6.20
C LEU A 113 38.12 8.05 -6.35
N HIS A 114 39.01 7.09 -6.15
CA HIS A 114 40.45 7.22 -6.37
C HIS A 114 40.93 6.15 -7.35
N PRO A 115 40.70 6.35 -8.66
CA PRO A 115 41.28 5.55 -9.70
C PRO A 115 42.63 6.15 -10.08
N GLY A 116 43.63 6.13 -9.20
CA GLY A 116 44.93 6.74 -9.44
C GLY A 116 46.07 6.25 -8.54
N THR A 117 47.30 6.63 -8.91
CA THR A 117 48.49 6.53 -8.04
C THR A 117 48.52 7.67 -7.02
N GLY A 118 49.52 7.68 -6.12
CA GLY A 118 49.69 8.75 -5.15
C GLY A 118 48.73 8.69 -3.97
N THR A 119 48.51 9.84 -3.34
CA THR A 119 47.62 9.98 -2.18
C THR A 119 46.56 11.04 -2.44
N VAL A 120 45.33 10.76 -2.03
CA VAL A 120 44.21 11.72 -2.06
C VAL A 120 43.55 11.81 -0.70
N TRP A 121 43.10 13.01 -0.37
CA TRP A 121 42.24 13.30 0.76
C TRP A 121 40.92 13.91 0.27
N PHE A 122 39.81 13.44 0.86
CA PHE A 122 38.46 13.95 0.65
C PHE A 122 37.91 14.47 1.96
N ASP A 123 37.26 15.63 1.97
CA ASP A 123 36.74 16.22 3.20
C ASP A 123 35.51 17.10 2.92
N SER A 124 34.66 17.26 3.95
CA SER A 124 33.52 18.16 3.99
C SER A 124 32.54 17.96 2.81
N LEU A 125 32.15 16.70 2.60
CA LEU A 125 31.16 16.34 1.59
C LEU A 125 29.76 16.77 2.03
N THR A 126 29.03 17.42 1.14
CA THR A 126 27.61 17.79 1.32
C THR A 126 26.80 17.28 0.15
N VAL A 127 25.66 16.65 0.43
CA VAL A 127 24.64 16.32 -0.58
C VAL A 127 23.42 17.19 -0.35
N GLU A 128 23.08 18.00 -1.35
CA GLU A 128 21.96 18.93 -1.32
C GLU A 128 20.95 18.55 -2.39
N VAL A 129 19.66 18.74 -2.10
CA VAL A 129 18.62 18.65 -3.11
C VAL A 129 18.42 20.03 -3.72
N VAL A 130 18.70 20.17 -5.01
CA VAL A 130 18.70 21.45 -5.73
C VAL A 130 17.71 21.43 -6.90
N GLY A 131 17.17 22.60 -7.25
CA GLY A 131 16.30 22.79 -8.42
C GLY A 131 14.80 22.54 -8.19
N PRO A 132 13.92 23.10 -9.05
CA PRO A 132 12.50 22.77 -9.06
C PRO A 132 12.28 21.33 -9.55
N ALA A 133 11.25 20.66 -9.02
CA ALA A 133 10.95 19.27 -9.37
C ALA A 133 10.62 19.11 -10.86
N THR A 134 11.61 18.75 -11.68
CA THR A 134 11.41 18.36 -13.08
C THR A 134 11.07 16.88 -13.12
N ALA A 135 9.95 16.52 -12.49
CA ALA A 135 9.43 15.16 -12.59
C ALA A 135 9.02 14.89 -14.05
N ARG A 136 9.80 14.10 -14.78
CA ARG A 136 9.19 13.26 -15.80
C ARG A 136 8.44 12.17 -15.03
N ALA A 137 7.13 12.36 -14.87
CA ALA A 137 6.26 11.34 -14.32
C ALA A 137 6.44 10.07 -15.16
N TYR A 138 6.65 8.92 -14.51
CA TYR A 138 6.69 7.65 -15.22
C TYR A 138 5.37 7.47 -15.99
N THR A 139 5.47 7.35 -17.31
CA THR A 139 4.32 7.06 -18.16
C THR A 139 4.28 5.56 -18.38
N ALA A 140 3.25 4.91 -17.83
CA ALA A 140 3.04 3.48 -18.06
C ALA A 140 2.87 3.18 -19.56
N PRO A 141 3.42 2.05 -20.06
CA PRO A 141 3.21 1.63 -21.43
C PRO A 141 1.71 1.35 -21.72
N PRO A 142 1.30 1.39 -23.00
CA PRO A 142 -0.09 1.14 -23.38
C PRO A 142 -0.57 -0.26 -22.95
N ARG A 143 -1.87 -0.36 -22.62
CA ARG A 143 -2.53 -1.62 -22.26
C ARG A 143 -2.69 -2.49 -23.50
N PRO A 144 -2.35 -3.78 -23.48
CA PRO A 144 -2.91 -4.73 -24.44
C PRO A 144 -4.43 -4.75 -24.30
N ALA A 145 -5.14 -4.87 -25.42
CA ALA A 145 -6.57 -5.14 -25.38
C ALA A 145 -6.78 -6.55 -24.81
N GLU A 146 -7.67 -6.66 -23.82
CA GLU A 146 -8.05 -7.93 -23.20
C GLU A 146 -9.57 -8.02 -23.20
N ASP A 147 -10.08 -9.17 -23.63
CA ASP A 147 -11.51 -9.48 -23.58
C ASP A 147 -11.86 -9.96 -22.17
N LEU A 148 -12.49 -9.07 -21.39
CA LEU A 148 -12.93 -9.38 -20.04
C LEU A 148 -14.31 -10.07 -20.00
N THR A 149 -14.98 -10.24 -21.14
CA THR A 149 -16.38 -10.69 -21.17
C THR A 149 -16.54 -12.21 -21.25
N ARG A 150 -15.45 -12.93 -21.49
CA ARG A 150 -15.43 -14.40 -21.59
C ARG A 150 -14.23 -15.02 -20.90
N LEU A 151 -14.26 -16.34 -20.78
CA LEU A 151 -13.11 -17.13 -20.38
C LEU A 151 -12.09 -17.21 -21.52
N LEU A 152 -10.83 -17.00 -21.19
CA LEU A 152 -9.71 -17.08 -22.10
C LEU A 152 -9.12 -18.50 -22.15
N THR A 153 -8.61 -18.86 -23.32
CA THR A 153 -7.88 -20.11 -23.55
C THR A 153 -6.47 -20.06 -22.94
N ASP A 154 -5.83 -21.22 -22.80
CA ASP A 154 -4.46 -21.30 -22.28
C ASP A 154 -3.47 -20.52 -23.15
N GLN A 155 -3.68 -20.52 -24.48
CA GLN A 155 -2.84 -19.77 -25.42
C GLN A 155 -2.99 -18.25 -25.24
N GLU A 156 -4.20 -17.76 -24.98
CA GLU A 156 -4.46 -16.33 -24.77
C GLU A 156 -3.92 -15.82 -23.43
N LEU A 157 -3.87 -16.70 -22.43
CA LEU A 157 -3.33 -16.42 -21.10
C LEU A 157 -1.83 -16.68 -21.00
N ALA A 158 -1.20 -17.30 -21.99
CA ALA A 158 0.20 -17.69 -21.95
C ALA A 158 1.12 -16.52 -21.56
N VAL A 159 2.02 -16.77 -20.61
CA VAL A 159 3.01 -15.77 -20.19
C VAL A 159 3.97 -15.47 -21.33
N VAL A 160 4.09 -14.19 -21.70
CA VAL A 160 5.15 -13.73 -22.63
C VAL A 160 6.52 -13.93 -21.96
N PRO A 161 7.46 -14.64 -22.61
CA PRO A 161 8.81 -14.87 -22.09
C PRO A 161 9.44 -13.59 -21.58
N ASP A 162 10.02 -13.67 -20.39
CA ASP A 162 10.77 -12.59 -19.75
C ASP A 162 12.26 -12.92 -19.87
N PRO A 163 13.02 -12.21 -20.73
CA PRO A 163 14.44 -12.48 -20.93
C PRO A 163 15.29 -12.15 -19.69
N ASP A 164 14.76 -11.29 -18.81
CA ASP A 164 15.44 -10.84 -17.60
C ASP A 164 14.99 -11.62 -16.35
N ALA A 165 14.14 -12.65 -16.53
CA ALA A 165 13.71 -13.48 -15.42
C ALA A 165 14.91 -14.21 -14.80
N PRO A 166 15.08 -14.15 -13.47
CA PRO A 166 16.16 -14.88 -12.81
C PRO A 166 15.96 -16.40 -12.96
N ALA A 167 17.06 -17.14 -12.91
CA ALA A 167 17.01 -18.60 -12.89
C ALA A 167 16.42 -19.09 -11.57
N GLU A 168 15.38 -19.93 -11.65
CA GLU A 168 14.71 -20.54 -10.50
C GLU A 168 15.09 -22.00 -10.31
N ASP A 169 14.88 -22.52 -9.10
CA ASP A 169 15.01 -23.95 -8.82
C ASP A 169 14.11 -24.77 -9.77
N PRO A 170 14.65 -25.77 -10.50
CA PRO A 170 13.88 -26.55 -11.45
C PRO A 170 12.70 -27.30 -10.82
N ALA A 171 12.87 -27.85 -9.61
CA ALA A 171 11.79 -28.57 -8.92
C ALA A 171 10.65 -27.63 -8.52
N SER A 172 10.97 -26.41 -8.08
CA SER A 172 9.98 -25.38 -7.76
C SER A 172 9.26 -24.89 -9.01
N THR A 173 10.00 -24.72 -10.11
CA THR A 173 9.44 -24.36 -11.43
C THR A 173 8.45 -25.40 -11.94
N GLU A 174 8.84 -26.68 -11.91
CA GLU A 174 7.98 -27.79 -12.32
C GLU A 174 6.73 -27.88 -11.44
N TRP A 175 6.92 -27.82 -10.11
CA TRP A 175 5.80 -27.88 -9.17
C TRP A 175 4.77 -26.75 -9.40
N VAL A 176 5.22 -25.51 -9.56
CA VAL A 176 4.30 -24.37 -9.82
C VAL A 176 3.55 -24.57 -11.14
N ARG A 177 4.22 -25.04 -12.20
CA ARG A 177 3.57 -25.27 -13.50
C ARG A 177 2.48 -26.34 -13.43
N GLU A 178 2.69 -27.39 -12.66
CA GLU A 178 1.74 -28.50 -12.52
C GLU A 178 0.58 -28.20 -11.57
N ASN A 179 0.78 -27.29 -10.60
CA ASN A 179 -0.16 -27.05 -9.49
C ASN A 179 -0.82 -25.66 -9.52
N ALA A 180 -0.49 -24.81 -10.50
CA ALA A 180 -1.20 -23.56 -10.72
C ALA A 180 -2.59 -23.80 -11.34
N HIS A 181 -3.57 -23.02 -10.90
CA HIS A 181 -4.91 -22.96 -11.49
C HIS A 181 -5.02 -21.69 -12.36
N PRO A 182 -5.46 -21.79 -13.63
CA PRO A 182 -5.65 -20.62 -14.47
C PRO A 182 -6.86 -19.81 -13.98
N ILE A 183 -6.68 -18.50 -13.86
CA ILE A 183 -7.80 -17.56 -13.73
C ILE A 183 -8.11 -17.04 -15.12
N ARG A 184 -9.17 -17.58 -15.72
CA ARG A 184 -9.43 -17.46 -17.16
C ARG A 184 -10.04 -16.13 -17.56
N SER A 185 -10.60 -15.39 -16.60
CA SER A 185 -11.06 -14.02 -16.82
C SER A 185 -10.98 -13.21 -15.53
N LEU A 186 -10.87 -11.89 -15.68
CA LEU A 186 -10.99 -10.95 -14.58
C LEU A 186 -12.36 -10.24 -14.55
N GLY A 187 -13.25 -10.49 -15.52
CA GLY A 187 -14.55 -9.81 -15.57
C GLY A 187 -15.74 -10.64 -16.09
N ALA A 188 -15.54 -11.87 -16.56
CA ALA A 188 -16.62 -12.65 -17.15
C ALA A 188 -17.60 -13.15 -16.08
N ASP A 189 -18.89 -13.19 -16.45
CA ASP A 189 -19.99 -13.71 -15.62
C ASP A 189 -20.05 -15.25 -15.57
N ASP A 190 -19.31 -15.94 -16.44
CA ASP A 190 -19.05 -17.38 -16.30
C ASP A 190 -18.00 -17.58 -15.22
N PHE A 191 -18.31 -18.26 -14.12
CA PHE A 191 -17.40 -18.53 -12.99
C PHE A 191 -16.82 -19.96 -12.96
N SER A 192 -16.94 -20.73 -14.05
CA SER A 192 -16.55 -22.14 -14.07
C SER A 192 -15.06 -22.37 -13.77
N ASP A 193 -14.18 -21.42 -14.10
CA ASP A 193 -12.76 -21.42 -13.74
C ASP A 193 -12.49 -21.16 -12.25
N LEU A 194 -13.44 -20.62 -11.50
CA LEU A 194 -13.34 -20.38 -10.05
C LEU A 194 -13.91 -21.53 -9.21
N GLY A 195 -14.51 -22.54 -9.84
CA GLY A 195 -15.17 -23.66 -9.14
C GLY A 195 -14.25 -24.43 -8.17
N PHE A 196 -12.94 -24.40 -8.39
CA PHE A 196 -11.96 -25.04 -7.51
C PHE A 196 -11.91 -24.42 -6.10
N PHE A 197 -12.41 -23.19 -5.91
CA PHE A 197 -12.48 -22.57 -4.59
C PHE A 197 -13.52 -23.24 -3.67
N ALA A 198 -14.58 -23.84 -4.21
CA ALA A 198 -15.65 -24.45 -3.42
C ALA A 198 -15.12 -25.48 -2.38
N PRO A 199 -14.32 -26.50 -2.77
CA PRO A 199 -13.75 -27.44 -1.80
C PRO A 199 -12.63 -26.84 -0.92
N LEU A 200 -12.02 -25.72 -1.31
CA LEU A 200 -11.01 -25.03 -0.48
C LEU A 200 -11.66 -24.24 0.66
N LEU A 201 -12.84 -23.67 0.39
CA LEU A 201 -13.59 -22.80 1.29
C LEU A 201 -14.69 -23.52 2.08
N GLU A 202 -14.75 -24.85 1.99
CA GLU A 202 -15.66 -25.66 2.79
C GLU A 202 -15.39 -25.44 4.29
N GLY A 203 -16.46 -25.16 5.05
CA GLY A 203 -16.37 -24.84 6.48
C GLY A 203 -15.71 -23.50 6.81
N LYS A 204 -15.34 -22.69 5.80
CA LYS A 204 -14.76 -21.36 6.01
C LYS A 204 -15.85 -20.31 6.10
N ARG A 205 -15.86 -19.59 7.21
CA ARG A 205 -16.81 -18.50 7.44
C ARG A 205 -16.23 -17.16 7.03
N ILE A 206 -14.91 -16.99 7.12
CA ILE A 206 -14.22 -15.73 6.80
C ILE A 206 -13.21 -15.97 5.68
N VAL A 207 -13.32 -15.19 4.61
CA VAL A 207 -12.34 -15.17 3.52
C VAL A 207 -11.69 -13.80 3.43
N GLN A 208 -10.39 -13.73 3.66
CA GLN A 208 -9.61 -12.51 3.47
C GLN A 208 -9.03 -12.45 2.06
N LEU A 209 -9.27 -11.33 1.38
CA LEU A 209 -8.81 -11.02 0.03
C LEU A 209 -7.81 -9.87 0.10
N GLY A 210 -6.54 -10.24 0.07
CA GLY A 210 -5.37 -9.38 0.13
C GLY A 210 -5.05 -8.66 -1.17
N GLU A 211 -4.11 -7.74 -1.11
CA GLU A 211 -3.44 -7.14 -2.26
C GLU A 211 -2.08 -6.61 -1.82
N SER A 212 -1.02 -6.90 -2.57
CA SER A 212 0.32 -6.35 -2.29
C SER A 212 0.49 -4.90 -2.76
N GLY A 213 -0.62 -4.20 -3.06
CA GLY A 213 -0.64 -2.79 -3.43
C GLY A 213 -2.03 -2.35 -3.92
N HIS A 214 -2.48 -1.17 -3.48
CA HIS A 214 -3.84 -0.69 -3.76
C HIS A 214 -4.06 -0.21 -5.21
N GLY A 215 -3.00 0.24 -5.89
CA GLY A 215 -3.09 0.87 -7.21
C GLY A 215 -2.96 -0.08 -8.40
N VAL A 216 -3.43 -1.32 -8.25
CA VAL A 216 -3.29 -2.39 -9.23
C VAL A 216 -4.66 -2.75 -9.82
N ARG A 217 -4.83 -2.50 -11.12
CA ARG A 217 -6.10 -2.73 -11.82
C ARG A 217 -6.54 -4.20 -11.76
N GLU A 218 -5.63 -5.10 -12.07
CA GLU A 218 -5.93 -6.54 -12.18
C GLU A 218 -6.34 -7.13 -10.83
N PHE A 219 -5.78 -6.63 -9.72
CA PHE A 219 -6.22 -7.02 -8.37
C PHE A 219 -7.67 -6.60 -8.11
N SER A 220 -8.03 -5.36 -8.44
CA SER A 220 -9.41 -4.88 -8.26
C SER A 220 -10.38 -5.73 -9.06
N LEU A 221 -10.10 -5.99 -10.34
CA LEU A 221 -10.95 -6.82 -11.21
C LEU A 221 -11.06 -8.27 -10.69
N ALA A 222 -9.93 -8.89 -10.34
CA ALA A 222 -9.91 -10.24 -9.79
C ALA A 222 -10.75 -10.35 -8.51
N LYS A 223 -10.60 -9.38 -7.58
CA LYS A 223 -11.35 -9.35 -6.32
C LYS A 223 -12.84 -9.11 -6.55
N VAL A 224 -13.23 -8.16 -7.42
CA VAL A 224 -14.64 -7.92 -7.77
C VAL A 224 -15.28 -9.21 -8.30
N ARG A 225 -14.63 -9.87 -9.26
CA ARG A 225 -15.14 -11.11 -9.86
C ARG A 225 -15.21 -12.25 -8.83
N LEU A 226 -14.17 -12.41 -8.00
CA LEU A 226 -14.16 -13.41 -6.95
C LEU A 226 -15.27 -13.16 -5.92
N ILE A 227 -15.49 -11.92 -5.49
CA ILE A 227 -16.55 -11.56 -4.53
C ILE A 227 -17.93 -11.96 -5.07
N ARG A 228 -18.21 -11.68 -6.35
CA ARG A 228 -19.45 -12.12 -7.00
C ARG A 228 -19.60 -13.64 -6.95
N PHE A 229 -18.55 -14.38 -7.30
CA PHE A 229 -18.57 -15.85 -7.19
C PHE A 229 -18.81 -16.34 -5.75
N LEU A 230 -18.13 -15.75 -4.76
CA LEU A 230 -18.29 -16.11 -3.35
C LEU A 230 -19.73 -15.86 -2.87
N HIS A 231 -20.33 -14.75 -3.26
CA HIS A 231 -21.71 -14.39 -2.92
C HIS A 231 -22.72 -15.31 -3.62
N GLU A 232 -22.65 -15.41 -4.95
CA GLU A 232 -23.62 -16.13 -5.79
C GLU A 232 -23.58 -17.64 -5.55
N HIS A 233 -22.39 -18.22 -5.38
CA HIS A 233 -22.22 -19.67 -5.35
C HIS A 233 -21.87 -20.24 -3.98
N LEU A 234 -21.22 -19.48 -3.08
CA LEU A 234 -20.65 -20.03 -1.84
C LEU A 234 -21.27 -19.49 -0.54
N GLY A 235 -22.26 -18.60 -0.62
CA GLY A 235 -23.00 -18.17 0.57
C GLY A 235 -22.36 -17.02 1.35
N TYR A 236 -21.49 -16.22 0.72
CA TYR A 236 -20.84 -15.09 1.38
C TYR A 236 -21.63 -13.79 1.19
N ASP A 237 -22.42 -13.43 2.19
CA ASP A 237 -23.44 -12.37 2.10
C ASP A 237 -23.00 -11.04 2.75
N VAL A 238 -21.77 -10.96 3.25
CA VAL A 238 -21.19 -9.76 3.86
C VAL A 238 -19.83 -9.45 3.26
N ILE A 239 -19.60 -8.21 2.83
CA ILE A 239 -18.30 -7.67 2.42
C ILE A 239 -17.86 -6.58 3.40
N ALA A 240 -16.72 -6.80 4.05
CA ALA A 240 -16.08 -5.87 4.98
C ALA A 240 -14.81 -5.28 4.37
N PHE A 241 -14.77 -3.98 4.13
CA PHE A 241 -13.58 -3.28 3.63
C PHE A 241 -12.65 -2.82 4.74
N GLU A 242 -11.35 -2.77 4.45
CA GLU A 242 -10.33 -2.04 5.23
C GLU A 242 -10.61 -0.54 5.12
N SER A 243 -11.73 -0.11 5.71
CA SER A 243 -12.30 1.22 5.73
C SER A 243 -13.24 1.32 6.93
N SER A 244 -13.62 2.52 7.32
CA SER A 244 -14.39 2.81 8.55
C SER A 244 -15.57 1.87 8.74
N LEU A 245 -15.61 1.18 9.88
CA LEU A 245 -16.79 0.40 10.29
C LEU A 245 -18.06 1.26 10.31
N ASN A 246 -17.98 2.47 10.89
CA ASN A 246 -19.15 3.34 11.02
C ASN A 246 -19.67 3.79 9.66
N GLU A 247 -18.80 4.32 8.81
CA GLU A 247 -19.22 4.94 7.55
C GLU A 247 -19.71 3.89 6.56
N CYS A 248 -18.99 2.76 6.45
CA CYS A 248 -19.37 1.69 5.54
C CYS A 248 -20.66 0.98 5.97
N ASP A 249 -20.85 0.67 7.26
CA ASP A 249 -22.11 0.05 7.72
C ASP A 249 -23.29 1.00 7.49
N ARG A 250 -23.13 2.29 7.81
CA ARG A 250 -24.17 3.30 7.56
C ARG A 250 -24.48 3.47 6.08
N ALA A 251 -23.47 3.45 5.21
CA ALA A 251 -23.67 3.49 3.77
C ALA A 251 -24.34 2.20 3.24
N GLY A 252 -24.03 1.04 3.84
CA GLY A 252 -24.52 -0.26 3.44
C GLY A 252 -25.94 -0.61 3.93
N ARG A 253 -26.51 0.15 4.86
CA ARG A 253 -27.90 -0.06 5.35
C ARG A 253 -28.96 0.31 4.32
N ASP A 254 -28.68 1.33 3.50
CA ASP A 254 -29.55 1.72 2.38
C ASP A 254 -28.68 2.23 1.23
N PRO A 255 -28.02 1.31 0.50
CA PRO A 255 -27.11 1.68 -0.57
C PRO A 255 -27.84 2.29 -1.78
N ASN A 256 -29.18 2.24 -1.80
CA ASN A 256 -30.03 2.84 -2.82
C ASN A 256 -30.56 4.24 -2.43
N ALA A 257 -30.34 4.70 -1.20
CA ALA A 257 -30.62 6.08 -0.78
C ALA A 257 -29.70 7.12 -1.43
N VAL A 258 -28.55 6.71 -1.98
CA VAL A 258 -27.61 7.58 -2.68
C VAL A 258 -27.79 7.50 -4.20
N PRO A 259 -27.44 8.57 -4.96
CA PRO A 259 -27.78 8.65 -6.39
C PRO A 259 -27.18 7.52 -7.24
N ASP A 260 -25.93 7.15 -6.99
CA ASP A 260 -25.18 6.21 -7.82
C ASP A 260 -24.13 5.40 -7.04
N ALA A 261 -23.59 4.35 -7.68
CA ALA A 261 -22.58 3.46 -7.11
C ALA A 261 -21.26 4.19 -6.79
N VAL A 262 -20.92 5.24 -7.54
CA VAL A 262 -19.73 6.06 -7.28
C VAL A 262 -19.87 6.80 -5.96
N THR A 263 -21.05 7.37 -5.70
CA THR A 263 -21.38 8.05 -4.45
C THR A 263 -21.38 7.08 -3.29
N LEU A 264 -21.97 5.89 -3.44
CA LEU A 264 -21.94 4.84 -2.43
C LEU A 264 -20.51 4.42 -2.08
N MET A 265 -19.68 4.16 -3.09
CA MET A 265 -18.26 3.84 -2.93
C MET A 265 -17.53 4.94 -2.15
N ARG A 266 -17.69 6.20 -2.57
CA ARG A 266 -17.06 7.37 -1.92
C ARG A 266 -17.54 7.62 -0.50
N ASN A 267 -18.73 7.14 -0.16
CA ASN A 267 -19.35 7.24 1.16
C ASN A 267 -18.89 6.13 2.13
N CYS A 268 -18.24 5.09 1.64
CA CYS A 268 -17.73 3.98 2.45
C CYS A 268 -16.20 3.92 2.42
N ILE A 269 -15.59 3.59 1.28
CA ILE A 269 -14.19 3.12 1.24
C ILE A 269 -13.17 4.26 1.07
N PHE A 270 -11.94 4.03 1.52
CA PHE A 270 -10.83 4.97 1.31
C PHE A 270 -10.60 5.33 -0.15
N GLY A 271 -10.12 6.56 -0.39
CA GLY A 271 -9.85 7.10 -1.71
C GLY A 271 -8.82 6.34 -2.55
N VAL A 272 -8.03 5.46 -1.91
CA VAL A 272 -7.09 4.56 -2.59
C VAL A 272 -7.79 3.50 -3.42
N TRP A 273 -9.10 3.25 -3.24
CA TRP A 273 -9.88 2.30 -4.05
C TRP A 273 -10.89 2.94 -5.00
N HIS A 274 -10.99 4.28 -5.07
CA HIS A 274 -11.98 4.95 -5.93
C HIS A 274 -11.65 4.87 -7.42
N THR A 275 -11.98 3.76 -8.10
CA THR A 275 -11.83 3.64 -9.56
C THR A 275 -12.91 2.85 -10.27
N GLU A 276 -12.91 3.00 -11.60
CA GLU A 276 -13.76 2.29 -12.55
C GLU A 276 -13.86 0.79 -12.25
N GLU A 277 -12.75 0.12 -11.93
CA GLU A 277 -12.75 -1.32 -11.65
C GLU A 277 -13.55 -1.70 -10.39
N VAL A 278 -13.53 -0.83 -9.37
CA VAL A 278 -14.21 -1.09 -8.09
C VAL A 278 -15.67 -0.63 -8.14
N VAL A 279 -16.01 0.34 -9.00
CA VAL A 279 -17.41 0.80 -9.19
C VAL A 279 -18.33 -0.36 -9.52
N ALA A 280 -17.89 -1.32 -10.35
CA ALA A 280 -18.67 -2.51 -10.70
C ALA A 280 -19.12 -3.34 -9.48
N LEU A 281 -18.31 -3.39 -8.41
CA LEU A 281 -18.73 -4.06 -7.16
C LEU A 281 -19.81 -3.26 -6.42
N PHE A 282 -19.77 -1.93 -6.46
CA PHE A 282 -20.79 -1.09 -5.83
C PHE A 282 -22.08 -1.04 -6.64
N GLU A 283 -22.01 -1.18 -7.96
CA GLU A 283 -23.17 -1.45 -8.81
C GLU A 283 -23.81 -2.78 -8.40
N TYR A 284 -23.00 -3.84 -8.30
CA TYR A 284 -23.45 -5.16 -7.87
C TYR A 284 -24.10 -5.16 -6.48
N ILE A 285 -23.49 -4.49 -5.47
CA ILE A 285 -24.08 -4.34 -4.12
C ILE A 285 -25.50 -3.76 -4.23
N ARG A 286 -25.66 -2.64 -4.95
CA ARG A 286 -26.96 -1.97 -5.13
C ARG A 286 -27.99 -2.84 -5.84
N GLU A 287 -27.57 -3.58 -6.86
CA GLU A 287 -28.44 -4.50 -7.59
C GLU A 287 -28.95 -5.62 -6.69
N THR A 288 -28.07 -6.19 -5.85
CA THR A 288 -28.39 -7.31 -4.97
C THR A 288 -29.34 -6.95 -3.83
N GLU A 289 -29.47 -5.68 -3.45
CA GLU A 289 -30.44 -5.20 -2.44
C GLU A 289 -31.88 -5.61 -2.74
N SER A 290 -32.22 -5.69 -4.02
CA SER A 290 -33.58 -6.07 -4.46
C SER A 290 -33.85 -7.57 -4.41
N THR A 291 -32.84 -8.38 -4.05
CA THR A 291 -32.91 -9.83 -4.05
C THR A 291 -33.15 -10.38 -2.64
N SER A 292 -33.39 -11.69 -2.52
CA SER A 292 -33.54 -12.35 -1.22
C SER A 292 -32.21 -12.53 -0.47
N ARG A 293 -31.06 -12.30 -1.12
CA ARG A 293 -29.72 -12.41 -0.55
C ARG A 293 -28.88 -11.22 -1.02
N PRO A 294 -29.00 -10.06 -0.34
CA PRO A 294 -28.20 -8.89 -0.66
C PRO A 294 -26.75 -9.08 -0.20
N LEU A 295 -25.80 -8.55 -0.97
CA LEU A 295 -24.41 -8.45 -0.54
C LEU A 295 -24.26 -7.26 0.40
N ARG A 296 -24.28 -7.50 1.71
CA ARG A 296 -24.26 -6.44 2.73
C ARG A 296 -22.88 -5.79 2.81
N LEU A 297 -22.87 -4.46 2.71
CA LEU A 297 -21.66 -3.65 2.75
C LEU A 297 -21.35 -3.18 4.17
N THR A 298 -20.12 -3.40 4.62
CA THR A 298 -19.60 -2.85 5.88
C THR A 298 -18.10 -2.58 5.81
N GLY A 299 -17.54 -2.05 6.89
CA GLY A 299 -16.12 -1.77 7.05
C GLY A 299 -15.61 -2.39 8.35
N PHE A 300 -14.30 -2.49 8.53
CA PHE A 300 -13.72 -2.95 9.78
C PHE A 300 -12.58 -2.08 10.30
N ASP A 301 -12.21 -1.01 9.59
CA ASP A 301 -11.24 -0.04 10.06
C ASP A 301 -11.77 0.83 11.20
N ILE A 302 -10.88 1.23 12.10
CA ILE A 302 -11.17 2.17 13.18
C ILE A 302 -11.07 3.62 12.72
N GLN A 303 -10.37 3.87 11.62
CA GLN A 303 -10.16 5.19 11.05
C GLN A 303 -11.39 5.68 10.27
N THR A 304 -11.43 6.98 10.00
CA THR A 304 -12.44 7.59 9.10
C THR A 304 -11.97 7.50 7.65
N SER A 305 -12.79 6.94 6.76
CA SER A 305 -12.48 6.69 5.35
C SER A 305 -13.27 7.54 4.35
N SER A 306 -14.35 8.20 4.77
CA SER A 306 -15.26 8.92 3.89
C SER A 306 -15.82 10.23 4.47
N ARG A 307 -16.54 11.00 3.64
CA ARG A 307 -17.23 12.22 4.07
C ARG A 307 -18.44 11.95 4.96
N ILE A 308 -18.96 10.72 5.01
CA ILE A 308 -20.06 10.38 5.94
C ILE A 308 -19.63 10.60 7.39
N ALA A 309 -18.32 10.54 7.68
CA ALA A 309 -17.76 10.84 8.99
C ALA A 309 -18.26 12.19 9.54
N ASP A 310 -18.50 13.21 8.69
CA ASP A 310 -19.00 14.55 9.08
C ASP A 310 -20.37 14.51 9.80
N THR A 311 -21.10 13.40 9.65
CA THR A 311 -22.42 13.17 10.27
C THR A 311 -22.37 12.14 11.40
N ARG A 312 -21.19 11.65 11.82
CA ARG A 312 -21.07 10.67 12.91
C ARG A 312 -21.61 11.22 14.22
N SER A 313 -21.34 12.49 14.51
CA SER A 313 -21.85 13.14 15.72
C SER A 313 -23.38 13.19 15.75
N ASP A 314 -24.03 13.42 14.60
CA ASP A 314 -25.49 13.38 14.47
C ASP A 314 -26.03 11.97 14.70
N PHE A 315 -25.39 10.96 14.09
CA PHE A 315 -25.74 9.55 14.30
C PHE A 315 -25.68 9.14 15.78
N LEU A 316 -24.57 9.42 16.47
CA LEU A 316 -24.43 9.08 17.88
C LEU A 316 -25.44 9.83 18.76
N ARG A 317 -25.71 11.11 18.46
CA ARG A 317 -26.75 11.89 19.13
C ARG A 317 -28.12 11.24 18.96
N ASP A 318 -28.50 10.89 17.74
CA ASP A 318 -29.85 10.41 17.44
C ASP A 318 -30.13 9.06 18.10
N VAL A 319 -29.11 8.18 18.17
CA VAL A 319 -29.21 6.92 18.94
C VAL A 319 -29.45 7.21 20.42
N VAL A 320 -28.64 8.08 21.04
CA VAL A 320 -28.74 8.39 22.48
C VAL A 320 -30.02 9.15 22.83
N ALA A 321 -30.48 10.04 21.94
CA ALA A 321 -31.66 10.87 22.13
C ALA A 321 -32.97 10.05 22.23
N ALA A 322 -32.94 8.78 21.81
CA ALA A 322 -34.05 7.84 21.97
C ALA A 322 -34.50 7.68 23.42
N ILE A 323 -33.59 7.86 24.39
CA ILE A 323 -33.90 7.71 25.82
C ILE A 323 -33.35 8.85 26.71
N ASP A 324 -32.32 9.57 26.26
CA ASP A 324 -31.75 10.71 27.02
C ASP A 324 -31.31 11.84 26.09
N THR A 325 -32.19 12.83 25.93
CA THR A 325 -31.93 14.00 25.06
C THR A 325 -30.90 14.97 25.63
N ALA A 326 -30.71 15.01 26.95
CA ALA A 326 -29.71 15.87 27.58
C ALA A 326 -28.31 15.29 27.34
N TYR A 327 -28.13 14.00 27.59
CA TYR A 327 -26.86 13.32 27.33
C TYR A 327 -26.53 13.29 25.82
N ALA A 328 -27.53 13.11 24.96
CA ALA A 328 -27.34 13.16 23.50
C ALA A 328 -26.68 14.46 23.02
N ARG A 329 -27.00 15.61 23.64
CA ARG A 329 -26.35 16.89 23.33
C ARG A 329 -24.86 16.86 23.67
N SER A 330 -24.50 16.35 24.85
CA SER A 330 -23.10 16.21 25.26
C SER A 330 -22.32 15.23 24.38
N VAL A 331 -22.98 14.16 23.91
CA VAL A 331 -22.40 13.20 22.95
C VAL A 331 -22.09 13.88 21.61
N PHE A 332 -23.04 14.65 21.07
CA PHE A 332 -22.83 15.41 19.84
C PHE A 332 -21.64 16.36 19.95
N GLU A 333 -21.61 17.18 21.02
CA GLU A 333 -20.57 18.19 21.22
C GLU A 333 -19.18 17.56 21.40
N SER A 334 -19.10 16.46 22.16
CA SER A 334 -17.84 15.77 22.43
C SER A 334 -17.27 15.07 21.19
N ASP A 335 -18.11 14.34 20.44
CA ASP A 335 -17.70 13.69 19.18
C ASP A 335 -17.29 14.74 18.13
N ARG A 336 -18.06 15.83 18.00
CA ARG A 336 -17.75 16.92 17.06
C ARG A 336 -16.42 17.60 17.39
N ARG A 337 -16.15 17.85 18.68
CA ARG A 337 -14.87 18.40 19.17
C ARG A 337 -13.71 17.46 18.82
N ALA A 338 -13.86 16.17 19.10
CA ALA A 338 -12.85 15.16 18.77
C ALA A 338 -12.59 15.08 17.25
N GLN A 339 -13.65 15.09 16.44
CA GLN A 339 -13.56 15.05 14.98
C GLN A 339 -12.82 16.26 14.41
N THR A 340 -13.15 17.47 14.88
CA THR A 340 -12.49 18.69 14.41
C THR A 340 -10.98 18.63 14.65
N GLU A 341 -10.56 18.16 15.82
CA GLU A 341 -9.13 18.04 16.12
C GLU A 341 -8.44 16.93 15.33
N LEU A 342 -9.05 15.76 15.18
CA LEU A 342 -8.52 14.68 14.33
C LEU A 342 -8.34 15.15 12.87
N MET A 343 -9.33 15.87 12.33
CA MET A 343 -9.24 16.40 10.96
C MET A 343 -8.17 17.48 10.83
N ARG A 344 -7.95 18.28 11.89
CA ARG A 344 -6.87 19.28 11.92
C ARG A 344 -5.51 18.62 11.87
N THR A 345 -5.28 17.58 12.70
CA THR A 345 -3.99 16.87 12.78
C THR A 345 -3.69 16.07 11.51
N MET A 346 -4.70 15.43 10.91
CA MET A 346 -4.54 14.74 9.63
C MET A 346 -4.17 15.70 8.48
N ARG A 347 -4.70 16.93 8.48
CA ARG A 347 -4.35 17.95 7.47
C ARG A 347 -2.96 18.54 7.68
N ASN A 348 -2.57 18.72 8.94
CA ASN A 348 -1.29 19.32 9.32
C ASN A 348 -0.55 18.42 10.33
N PRO A 349 0.18 17.38 9.88
CA PRO A 349 0.84 16.43 10.79
C PRO A 349 1.93 17.05 11.70
N GLY A 350 2.37 18.28 11.39
CA GLY A 350 3.29 19.06 12.21
C GLY A 350 2.61 19.86 13.34
N ASP A 351 1.28 19.93 13.34
CA ASP A 351 0.53 20.52 14.44
C ASP A 351 0.56 19.55 15.63
N SER A 352 1.05 20.03 16.77
CA SER A 352 1.25 19.19 17.94
C SER A 352 -0.10 18.73 18.52
N LEU A 353 -0.38 17.41 18.45
CA LEU A 353 -1.40 16.70 19.26
C LEU A 353 -1.45 17.04 20.77
N PRO A 354 -0.33 17.36 21.48
CA PRO A 354 -0.30 17.48 22.94
C PRO A 354 -1.09 18.62 23.59
N GLN A 355 -1.59 19.60 22.83
CA GLN A 355 -2.32 20.76 23.41
C GLN A 355 -3.82 20.51 23.60
N PHE A 356 -4.32 19.34 23.18
CA PHE A 356 -5.72 18.98 23.31
C PHE A 356 -5.93 17.93 24.40
N GLU A 357 -7.08 18.00 25.09
CA GLU A 357 -7.42 17.15 26.23
C GLU A 357 -7.84 15.73 25.79
N TRP A 358 -6.97 15.03 25.06
CA TRP A 358 -7.27 13.69 24.52
C TRP A 358 -7.63 12.68 25.61
N GLY A 359 -7.10 12.82 26.82
CA GLY A 359 -7.48 11.98 27.96
C GLY A 359 -8.98 12.10 28.30
N ALA A 360 -9.55 13.31 28.25
CA ALA A 360 -10.97 13.52 28.49
C ALA A 360 -11.83 12.96 27.34
N ILE A 361 -11.39 13.11 26.09
CA ILE A 361 -12.09 12.54 24.93
C ILE A 361 -12.03 11.00 24.94
N LEU A 362 -10.90 10.40 25.31
CA LEU A 362 -10.79 8.94 25.46
C LEU A 362 -11.72 8.43 26.56
N ALA A 363 -11.75 9.09 27.73
CA ALA A 363 -12.67 8.76 28.81
C ALA A 363 -14.14 8.91 28.39
N PHE A 364 -14.46 9.94 27.59
CA PHE A 364 -15.79 10.12 27.00
C PHE A 364 -16.19 8.94 26.11
N TYR A 365 -15.36 8.52 25.15
CA TYR A 365 -15.73 7.39 24.27
C TYR A 365 -15.82 6.07 25.03
N GLN A 366 -14.97 5.85 26.03
CA GLN A 366 -15.07 4.68 26.91
C GLN A 366 -16.39 4.69 27.69
N GLY A 367 -16.75 5.82 28.31
CA GLY A 367 -18.00 5.98 29.04
C GLY A 367 -19.23 5.88 28.13
N LEU A 368 -19.17 6.41 26.91
CA LEU A 368 -20.24 6.29 25.92
C LEU A 368 -20.45 4.83 25.52
N ALA A 369 -19.39 4.06 25.26
CA ALA A 369 -19.50 2.65 24.93
C ALA A 369 -20.13 1.84 26.08
N GLU A 370 -19.74 2.11 27.32
CA GLU A 370 -20.31 1.48 28.52
C GLU A 370 -21.79 1.87 28.72
N TRP A 371 -22.12 3.14 28.54
CA TRP A 371 -23.49 3.64 28.64
C TRP A 371 -24.40 3.01 27.57
N LEU A 372 -23.95 2.96 26.31
CA LEU A 372 -24.69 2.30 25.22
C LEU A 372 -24.89 0.81 25.49
N SER A 373 -23.89 0.14 26.06
CA SER A 373 -23.99 -1.27 26.46
C SER A 373 -25.02 -1.48 27.58
N THR A 374 -25.01 -0.63 28.60
CA THR A 374 -25.93 -0.73 29.75
C THR A 374 -27.37 -0.45 29.35
N ASN A 375 -27.57 0.45 28.38
CA ASN A 375 -28.89 0.87 27.93
C ASN A 375 -29.36 0.17 26.63
N GLU A 376 -28.67 -0.88 26.17
CA GLU A 376 -28.93 -1.56 24.89
C GLU A 376 -30.41 -1.92 24.72
N ALA A 377 -31.00 -2.60 25.71
CA ALA A 377 -32.37 -3.09 25.64
C ALA A 377 -33.40 -1.95 25.54
N ALA A 378 -33.16 -0.84 26.27
CA ALA A 378 -34.03 0.33 26.21
C ALA A 378 -33.90 1.04 24.86
N LEU A 379 -32.68 1.21 24.36
CA LEU A 379 -32.40 1.84 23.07
C LEU A 379 -32.99 1.04 21.90
N ALA A 380 -32.85 -0.29 21.91
CA ALA A 380 -33.35 -1.19 20.87
C ALA A 380 -34.88 -1.37 20.89
N SER A 381 -35.56 -0.89 21.94
CA SER A 381 -37.03 -0.85 22.00
C SER A 381 -37.63 0.35 21.25
N ASN A 382 -36.80 1.33 20.86
CA ASN A 382 -37.24 2.47 20.09
C ASN A 382 -37.43 2.10 18.60
N PRO A 383 -38.59 2.39 17.98
CA PRO A 383 -38.85 2.07 16.58
C PRO A 383 -37.84 2.64 15.57
N THR A 384 -37.11 3.71 15.92
CA THR A 384 -36.11 4.31 15.03
C THR A 384 -34.73 3.64 15.12
N ASN A 385 -34.50 2.77 16.12
CA ASN A 385 -33.24 2.08 16.35
C ASN A 385 -33.49 0.57 16.40
N ASP A 386 -33.18 -0.14 15.31
CA ASP A 386 -33.04 -1.59 15.46
C ASP A 386 -31.81 -1.89 16.35
N ARG A 387 -31.76 -3.11 16.91
CA ARG A 387 -30.67 -3.53 17.80
C ARG A 387 -29.29 -3.35 17.16
N SER A 388 -29.18 -3.57 15.84
CA SER A 388 -27.91 -3.46 15.11
C SER A 388 -27.39 -2.01 15.08
N VAL A 389 -28.28 -1.02 15.01
CA VAL A 389 -27.94 0.42 15.07
C VAL A 389 -27.28 0.74 16.42
N VAL A 390 -27.86 0.25 17.52
CA VAL A 390 -27.32 0.47 18.87
C VAL A 390 -25.96 -0.20 19.02
N MET A 391 -25.82 -1.43 18.50
CA MET A 391 -24.54 -2.15 18.50
C MET A 391 -23.47 -1.42 17.69
N LEU A 392 -23.83 -0.89 16.52
CA LEU A 392 -22.92 -0.09 15.70
C LEU A 392 -22.49 1.18 16.43
N ALA A 393 -23.39 1.89 17.11
CA ALA A 393 -23.05 3.09 17.88
C ALA A 393 -22.05 2.77 19.00
N ARG A 394 -22.26 1.66 19.72
CA ARG A 394 -21.34 1.18 20.75
C ARG A 394 -19.96 0.86 20.16
N GLN A 395 -19.91 0.10 19.07
CA GLN A 395 -18.65 -0.28 18.44
C GLN A 395 -17.94 0.92 17.79
N THR A 396 -18.70 1.90 17.30
CA THR A 396 -18.18 3.18 16.81
C THR A 396 -17.43 3.93 17.91
N ALA A 397 -18.00 4.02 19.13
CA ALA A 397 -17.32 4.66 20.26
C ALA A 397 -16.00 3.94 20.62
N ILE A 398 -16.00 2.59 20.59
CA ILE A 398 -14.79 1.79 20.81
C ILE A 398 -13.75 2.05 19.72
N SER A 399 -14.16 2.07 18.45
CA SER A 399 -13.29 2.35 17.30
C SER A 399 -12.68 3.74 17.38
N MET A 400 -13.45 4.76 17.76
CA MET A 400 -12.93 6.13 17.92
C MET A 400 -11.91 6.23 19.06
N ALA A 401 -12.11 5.51 20.18
CA ALA A 401 -11.11 5.44 21.24
C ALA A 401 -9.81 4.77 20.75
N ALA A 402 -9.91 3.71 19.96
CA ALA A 402 -8.74 3.07 19.35
C ALA A 402 -8.05 4.00 18.34
N PHE A 403 -8.81 4.73 17.52
CA PHE A 403 -8.26 5.62 16.50
C PHE A 403 -7.51 6.79 17.14
N ILE A 404 -8.04 7.37 18.22
CA ILE A 404 -7.33 8.40 18.98
C ILE A 404 -6.03 7.84 19.58
N ARG A 405 -6.03 6.61 20.12
CA ARG A 405 -4.79 5.99 20.62
C ARG A 405 -3.78 5.75 19.51
N HIS A 406 -4.24 5.36 18.31
CA HIS A 406 -3.40 5.21 17.13
C HIS A 406 -2.72 6.54 16.78
N GLU A 407 -3.49 7.63 16.67
CA GLU A 407 -2.95 8.96 16.38
C GLU A 407 -1.97 9.45 17.45
N LEU A 408 -2.29 9.24 18.73
CA LEU A 408 -1.42 9.61 19.85
C LEU A 408 -0.11 8.82 19.90
N ALA A 409 -0.10 7.58 19.42
CA ALA A 409 1.11 6.77 19.30
C ALA A 409 2.03 7.27 18.16
N GLY A 410 1.50 8.05 17.22
CA GLY A 410 2.25 8.65 16.12
C GLY A 410 2.74 7.62 15.09
N PRO A 411 3.74 7.95 14.25
CA PRO A 411 4.23 7.01 13.26
C PRO A 411 5.04 5.89 13.93
N GLY A 412 4.68 4.64 13.68
CA GLY A 412 5.53 3.51 14.07
C GLY A 412 4.81 2.19 14.33
N PRO A 413 5.56 1.21 14.86
CA PRO A 413 5.07 -0.12 15.20
C PRO A 413 3.86 -0.12 16.14
N ASP A 414 3.93 0.65 17.23
CA ASP A 414 2.89 0.68 18.26
C ASP A 414 1.56 1.17 17.70
N ALA A 415 1.59 2.25 16.90
CA ALA A 415 0.40 2.76 16.24
C ALA A 415 -0.19 1.75 15.25
N THR A 416 0.67 1.04 14.51
CA THR A 416 0.24 -0.02 13.59
C THR A 416 -0.49 -1.12 14.36
N GLU A 417 0.08 -1.63 15.45
CA GLU A 417 -0.53 -2.68 16.25
C GLU A 417 -1.86 -2.21 16.90
N ILE A 418 -1.96 -0.95 17.35
CA ILE A 418 -3.21 -0.38 17.87
C ILE A 418 -4.31 -0.38 16.80
N ARG A 419 -3.99 0.09 15.58
CA ARG A 419 -4.95 0.09 14.46
C ARG A 419 -5.38 -1.33 14.11
N ASP A 420 -4.42 -2.20 13.92
CA ASP A 420 -4.65 -3.56 13.45
C ASP A 420 -5.37 -4.44 14.48
N ARG A 421 -5.14 -4.21 15.78
CA ARG A 421 -5.94 -4.80 16.85
C ARG A 421 -7.38 -4.30 16.81
N GLY A 422 -7.59 -3.00 16.68
CA GLY A 422 -8.93 -2.43 16.57
C GLY A 422 -9.70 -2.97 15.36
N MET A 423 -9.01 -3.15 14.23
CA MET A 423 -9.54 -3.81 13.04
C MET A 423 -9.93 -5.27 13.28
N ALA A 424 -9.11 -6.04 14.00
CA ALA A 424 -9.45 -7.41 14.37
C ALA A 424 -10.65 -7.47 15.33
N ASP A 425 -10.70 -6.57 16.31
CA ASP A 425 -11.81 -6.48 17.26
C ASP A 425 -13.12 -6.07 16.54
N ASN A 426 -13.04 -5.22 15.51
CA ASN A 426 -14.18 -4.89 14.65
C ASN A 426 -14.63 -6.09 13.80
N LEU A 427 -13.70 -6.87 13.23
CA LEU A 427 -14.05 -8.11 12.54
C LEU A 427 -14.72 -9.13 13.46
N ASP A 428 -14.26 -9.24 14.71
CA ASP A 428 -14.92 -10.07 15.72
C ASP A 428 -16.32 -9.57 16.04
N PHE A 429 -16.51 -8.26 16.18
CA PHE A 429 -17.83 -7.67 16.35
C PHE A 429 -18.77 -7.97 15.17
N LEU A 430 -18.27 -7.85 13.94
CA LEU A 430 -19.05 -8.22 12.75
C LEU A 430 -19.44 -9.70 12.78
N ALA A 431 -18.49 -10.58 13.07
CA ALA A 431 -18.71 -12.03 13.08
C ALA A 431 -19.55 -12.51 14.27
N ASP A 432 -19.44 -11.93 15.45
CA ASP A 432 -20.11 -12.50 16.63
C ASP A 432 -21.41 -11.77 16.97
N VAL A 433 -21.56 -10.51 16.52
CA VAL A 433 -22.67 -9.65 16.95
C VAL A 433 -23.56 -9.24 15.79
N LEU A 434 -23.02 -8.64 14.73
CA LEU A 434 -23.86 -8.13 13.63
C LEU A 434 -24.31 -9.21 12.66
N TYR A 435 -23.42 -10.16 12.35
CA TYR A 435 -23.63 -11.15 11.31
C TYR A 435 -23.31 -12.58 11.78
N PRO A 436 -23.85 -13.05 12.93
CA PRO A 436 -23.48 -14.31 13.57
C PRO A 436 -23.66 -15.57 12.71
N ASP A 437 -24.60 -15.55 11.78
CA ASP A 437 -24.93 -16.69 10.92
C ASP A 437 -24.43 -16.53 9.48
N GLU A 438 -23.82 -15.40 9.14
CA GLU A 438 -23.39 -15.09 7.79
C GLU A 438 -21.90 -15.40 7.58
N LYS A 439 -21.51 -15.64 6.33
CA LYS A 439 -20.11 -15.70 5.92
C LYS A 439 -19.63 -14.33 5.43
N ILE A 440 -18.40 -13.99 5.77
CA ILE A 440 -17.82 -12.65 5.61
C ILE A 440 -16.63 -12.70 4.65
N ILE A 441 -16.62 -11.79 3.69
CA ILE A 441 -15.49 -11.49 2.82
C ILE A 441 -14.80 -10.25 3.38
N VAL A 442 -13.48 -10.28 3.48
CA VAL A 442 -12.67 -9.18 4.00
C VAL A 442 -11.78 -8.66 2.87
N TRP A 443 -11.90 -7.38 2.51
CA TRP A 443 -11.03 -6.72 1.52
C TRP A 443 -9.97 -5.89 2.22
N ALA A 444 -8.68 -6.20 2.04
CA ALA A 444 -7.60 -5.47 2.68
C ALA A 444 -6.27 -5.59 1.92
N HIS A 445 -5.27 -4.81 2.32
CA HIS A 445 -3.88 -5.02 1.93
C HIS A 445 -3.30 -6.32 2.53
N ASN A 446 -2.36 -6.98 1.83
CA ASN A 446 -1.66 -8.19 2.33
C ASN A 446 -1.03 -7.94 3.71
N PHE A 447 -0.37 -6.79 3.85
CA PHE A 447 0.18 -6.27 5.11
C PHE A 447 -0.76 -6.44 6.32
N HIS A 448 -2.06 -6.16 6.17
CA HIS A 448 -3.02 -6.21 7.27
C HIS A 448 -3.50 -7.63 7.56
N ILE A 449 -3.53 -8.52 6.57
CA ILE A 449 -4.15 -9.85 6.70
C ILE A 449 -3.15 -11.01 6.86
N GLN A 450 -1.85 -10.75 6.76
CA GLN A 450 -0.81 -11.74 7.03
C GLN A 450 -0.86 -12.25 8.49
N HIS A 451 -0.58 -13.53 8.72
CA HIS A 451 -0.82 -14.14 10.05
C HIS A 451 0.37 -14.06 11.01
N ARG A 452 1.60 -13.83 10.54
CA ARG A 452 2.77 -13.70 11.44
C ARG A 452 3.09 -12.26 11.82
N GLY A 453 2.52 -11.28 11.10
CA GLY A 453 2.95 -9.88 11.17
C GLY A 453 4.23 -9.62 10.36
N PHE A 454 4.78 -8.41 10.44
CA PHE A 454 5.95 -8.01 9.64
C PHE A 454 7.14 -7.54 10.49
N GLY A 455 8.37 -7.82 10.03
CA GLY A 455 9.60 -7.36 10.67
C GLY A 455 10.16 -6.09 10.00
N THR A 456 10.47 -5.04 10.78
CA THR A 456 10.99 -3.75 10.27
C THR A 456 12.51 -3.71 10.06
N GLY A 457 13.19 -4.85 10.05
CA GLY A 457 14.65 -4.93 9.90
C GLY A 457 15.47 -4.33 11.05
N ARG A 458 14.87 -3.59 11.99
CA ARG A 458 15.54 -3.06 13.20
C ARG A 458 15.57 -4.04 14.37
N THR A 459 14.54 -4.89 14.50
CA THR A 459 14.45 -5.97 15.49
C THR A 459 13.87 -7.19 14.80
N PRO A 460 14.71 -8.09 14.25
CA PRO A 460 14.26 -9.25 13.48
C PRO A 460 13.37 -10.25 14.26
N ASP A 461 13.40 -10.22 15.60
CA ASP A 461 12.89 -11.32 16.43
C ASP A 461 11.44 -11.14 16.94
N VAL A 462 10.85 -9.95 16.82
CA VAL A 462 9.43 -9.72 17.19
C VAL A 462 8.71 -9.00 16.05
N PRO A 463 7.89 -9.70 15.25
CA PRO A 463 7.11 -9.08 14.19
C PRO A 463 6.02 -8.18 14.78
N ILE A 464 5.75 -7.07 14.11
CA ILE A 464 4.63 -6.17 14.42
C ILE A 464 3.35 -6.90 14.09
N ARG A 465 2.46 -6.99 15.07
CA ARG A 465 1.21 -7.73 14.93
C ARG A 465 0.24 -6.97 14.04
N THR A 466 -0.44 -7.74 13.20
CA THR A 466 -1.39 -7.24 12.20
C THR A 466 -2.79 -7.77 12.49
N THR A 467 -3.80 -7.26 11.77
CA THR A 467 -5.17 -7.78 11.88
C THR A 467 -5.22 -9.28 11.62
N GLY A 468 -4.49 -9.76 10.62
CA GLY A 468 -4.34 -11.17 10.29
C GLY A 468 -3.71 -11.99 11.40
N THR A 469 -2.77 -11.42 12.16
CA THR A 469 -2.18 -12.07 13.34
C THR A 469 -3.26 -12.34 14.39
N PHE A 470 -4.02 -11.31 14.77
CA PHE A 470 -5.08 -11.42 15.77
C PHE A 470 -6.23 -12.34 15.31
N VAL A 471 -6.69 -12.19 14.07
CA VAL A 471 -7.80 -12.98 13.53
C VAL A 471 -7.39 -14.46 13.38
N ALA A 472 -6.16 -14.74 12.94
CA ALA A 472 -5.69 -16.12 12.83
C ALA A 472 -5.59 -16.81 14.19
N GLU A 473 -5.16 -16.12 15.25
CA GLU A 473 -5.15 -16.66 16.62
C GLU A 473 -6.56 -16.98 17.12
N ARG A 474 -7.54 -16.14 16.82
CA ARG A 474 -8.92 -16.25 17.32
C ARG A 474 -9.79 -17.20 16.48
N ARG A 475 -9.55 -17.30 15.17
CA ARG A 475 -10.50 -17.88 14.20
C ARG A 475 -9.88 -18.82 13.14
N ARG A 476 -8.67 -19.35 13.36
CA ARG A 476 -7.95 -20.22 12.38
C ARG A 476 -8.83 -21.28 11.68
N PRO A 477 -9.72 -22.02 12.38
CA PRO A 477 -10.50 -23.10 11.75
C PRO A 477 -11.47 -22.60 10.66
N GLU A 478 -12.03 -21.40 10.84
CA GLU A 478 -13.04 -20.81 9.95
C GLU A 478 -12.47 -19.78 8.96
N LEU A 479 -11.15 -19.52 9.02
CA LEU A 479 -10.44 -18.53 8.21
C LEU A 479 -9.79 -19.14 6.96
N TYR A 480 -9.84 -18.39 5.84
CA TYR A 480 -9.02 -18.60 4.64
C TYR A 480 -8.49 -17.26 4.12
N THR A 481 -7.23 -17.19 3.69
CA THR A 481 -6.55 -15.91 3.39
C THR A 481 -5.84 -15.96 2.05
N ILE A 482 -6.36 -15.24 1.05
CA ILE A 482 -5.81 -15.15 -0.30
C ILE A 482 -4.96 -13.88 -0.39
N GLY A 483 -3.67 -14.00 -0.67
CA GLY A 483 -2.78 -12.86 -0.90
C GLY A 483 -2.51 -12.67 -2.37
N LEU A 484 -2.71 -11.47 -2.91
CA LEU A 484 -2.50 -11.16 -4.33
C LEU A 484 -1.12 -10.52 -4.53
N PHE A 485 -0.34 -11.03 -5.49
CA PHE A 485 1.02 -10.57 -5.78
C PHE A 485 1.23 -10.19 -7.25
N MET A 486 2.21 -9.30 -7.50
CA MET A 486 2.51 -8.71 -8.79
C MET A 486 3.97 -8.93 -9.21
N TYR A 487 4.19 -9.48 -10.40
CA TYR A 487 5.55 -9.77 -10.89
C TYR A 487 6.18 -8.66 -11.76
N ARG A 488 5.38 -7.97 -12.60
CA ARG A 488 5.89 -6.94 -13.51
C ARG A 488 4.84 -5.87 -13.81
N GLY A 489 5.19 -4.90 -14.65
CA GLY A 489 4.26 -3.87 -15.13
C GLY A 489 4.41 -2.55 -14.38
N SER A 490 3.28 -1.91 -14.09
CA SER A 490 3.23 -0.68 -13.28
C SER A 490 2.02 -0.71 -12.36
N ALA A 491 2.10 0.05 -11.28
CA ALA A 491 1.03 0.26 -10.32
C ALA A 491 0.94 1.75 -9.98
N ALA A 492 -0.01 2.12 -9.13
CA ALA A 492 -0.07 3.44 -8.53
C ALA A 492 0.14 3.36 -7.01
N MET A 493 0.83 4.35 -6.44
CA MET A 493 0.91 4.58 -5.00
C MET A 493 -0.40 5.19 -4.48
N ASN A 494 -0.52 5.34 -3.15
CA ASN A 494 -1.69 5.95 -2.49
C ASN A 494 -1.96 7.40 -2.93
N ASP A 495 -0.91 8.14 -3.28
CA ASP A 495 -0.98 9.49 -3.84
C ASP A 495 -1.35 9.51 -5.34
N ARG A 496 -1.69 8.33 -5.91
CA ARG A 496 -2.03 8.08 -7.31
C ARG A 496 -0.86 8.24 -8.28
N ARG A 497 0.36 8.45 -7.80
CA ARG A 497 1.54 8.48 -8.67
C ARG A 497 1.80 7.09 -9.22
N VAL A 498 1.91 6.99 -10.54
CA VAL A 498 2.20 5.73 -11.23
C VAL A 498 3.70 5.43 -11.16
N HIS A 499 4.05 4.18 -10.88
CA HIS A 499 5.42 3.69 -10.82
C HIS A 499 5.56 2.31 -11.48
N PRO A 500 6.75 1.98 -12.01
CA PRO A 500 7.04 0.64 -12.51
C PRO A 500 7.26 -0.35 -11.36
N ILE A 501 6.88 -1.61 -11.58
CA ILE A 501 7.24 -2.73 -10.70
C ILE A 501 8.72 -3.06 -10.91
N THR A 502 9.47 -3.29 -9.82
CA THR A 502 10.92 -3.56 -9.91
C THR A 502 11.20 -5.05 -10.15
N SER A 503 12.34 -5.36 -10.78
CA SER A 503 12.78 -6.74 -11.06
C SER A 503 12.90 -7.59 -9.79
N HIS A 504 12.52 -8.86 -9.88
CA HIS A 504 12.53 -9.79 -8.75
C HIS A 504 13.81 -10.63 -8.74
N GLU A 505 14.26 -11.04 -7.55
CA GLU A 505 15.43 -11.92 -7.37
C GLU A 505 15.02 -13.40 -7.39
N ALA A 506 15.99 -14.27 -7.70
CA ALA A 506 15.80 -15.72 -7.66
C ALA A 506 15.32 -16.16 -6.26
N GLY A 507 14.33 -17.05 -6.19
CA GLY A 507 13.78 -17.54 -4.93
C GLY A 507 12.84 -16.59 -4.19
N SER A 508 12.56 -15.40 -4.75
CA SER A 508 11.46 -14.56 -4.27
C SER A 508 10.10 -15.15 -4.64
N LEU A 509 9.06 -14.84 -3.86
CA LEU A 509 7.71 -15.38 -4.05
C LEU A 509 7.21 -15.10 -5.47
N GLU A 510 7.29 -13.86 -5.94
CA GLU A 510 6.74 -13.52 -7.25
C GLU A 510 7.54 -14.17 -8.39
N SER A 511 8.86 -14.33 -8.22
CA SER A 511 9.69 -14.99 -9.23
C SER A 511 9.36 -16.48 -9.36
N ILE A 512 9.17 -17.17 -8.23
CA ILE A 512 8.72 -18.56 -8.16
C ILE A 512 7.31 -18.69 -8.76
N LEU A 513 6.36 -17.86 -8.33
CA LEU A 513 4.98 -17.95 -8.81
C LEU A 513 4.84 -17.54 -10.29
N HIS A 514 5.73 -16.70 -10.82
CA HIS A 514 5.78 -16.36 -12.25
C HIS A 514 6.12 -17.56 -13.15
N ARG A 515 6.55 -18.70 -12.59
CA ARG A 515 6.77 -19.92 -13.36
C ARG A 515 5.49 -20.55 -13.88
N ALA A 516 4.34 -20.18 -13.33
CA ALA A 516 3.03 -20.61 -13.81
C ALA A 516 2.85 -20.25 -15.30
N PRO A 517 2.18 -21.10 -16.11
CA PRO A 517 2.11 -20.90 -17.55
C PRO A 517 1.16 -19.76 -17.96
N TRP A 518 0.30 -19.30 -17.04
CA TRP A 518 -0.73 -18.30 -17.30
C TRP A 518 -0.48 -16.98 -16.58
N ARG A 519 -0.79 -15.88 -17.26
CA ARG A 519 -0.60 -14.51 -16.76
C ARG A 519 -1.39 -14.20 -15.49
N TYR A 520 -2.48 -14.91 -15.25
CA TYR A 520 -3.24 -14.88 -14.00
C TYR A 520 -3.38 -16.31 -13.49
N SER A 521 -2.82 -16.57 -12.32
CA SER A 521 -2.75 -17.92 -11.77
C SER A 521 -3.02 -17.91 -10.27
N PHE A 522 -3.76 -18.89 -9.80
CA PHE A 522 -3.88 -19.19 -8.38
C PHE A 522 -2.97 -20.37 -8.04
N VAL A 523 -2.21 -20.28 -6.95
CA VAL A 523 -1.35 -21.36 -6.48
C VAL A 523 -1.77 -21.68 -5.05
N GLU A 524 -2.37 -22.86 -4.87
CA GLU A 524 -2.86 -23.33 -3.57
C GLU A 524 -1.67 -23.82 -2.72
N MET A 525 -1.49 -23.26 -1.53
CA MET A 525 -0.38 -23.63 -0.64
C MET A 525 -0.81 -24.27 0.69
N SER A 526 -2.09 -24.17 1.06
CA SER A 526 -2.56 -24.54 2.41
C SER A 526 -2.50 -26.05 2.66
N ARG A 527 -2.71 -26.87 1.63
CA ARG A 527 -2.76 -28.35 1.73
C ARG A 527 -1.47 -29.04 1.26
N VAL A 528 -0.44 -28.28 0.90
CA VAL A 528 0.80 -28.79 0.29
C VAL A 528 1.84 -29.07 1.36
N GLY A 529 2.38 -30.30 1.43
CA GLY A 529 3.46 -30.69 2.35
C GLY A 529 4.85 -30.22 1.93
N ARG A 530 5.79 -30.13 2.88
CA ARG A 530 7.20 -29.75 2.61
C ARG A 530 7.94 -30.88 1.90
N ARG A 531 8.46 -30.61 0.69
CA ARG A 531 9.30 -31.51 -0.13
C ARG A 531 10.14 -30.70 -1.12
N ALA A 532 10.95 -31.36 -1.94
CA ALA A 532 11.62 -30.71 -3.08
C ALA A 532 10.57 -30.04 -3.97
N GLY A 533 10.84 -28.78 -4.37
CA GLY A 533 9.92 -27.95 -5.15
C GLY A 533 8.83 -27.21 -4.35
N THR A 534 8.65 -27.52 -3.06
CA THR A 534 7.68 -26.83 -2.18
C THR A 534 8.29 -26.30 -0.88
N SER A 535 9.59 -26.51 -0.65
CA SER A 535 10.29 -26.04 0.56
C SER A 535 10.23 -24.53 0.74
N TRP A 536 10.20 -23.77 -0.34
CA TRP A 536 10.07 -22.30 -0.34
C TRP A 536 8.79 -21.80 0.35
N MET A 537 7.74 -22.61 0.44
CA MET A 537 6.50 -22.24 1.15
C MET A 537 6.70 -22.20 2.68
N TYR A 538 7.73 -22.88 3.18
CA TYR A 538 7.99 -23.15 4.60
C TYR A 538 9.21 -22.39 5.13
N GLU A 539 9.87 -21.62 4.28
CA GLU A 539 11.13 -20.94 4.59
C GLU A 539 10.95 -19.43 4.40
N PRO A 540 11.69 -18.59 5.14
CA PRO A 540 11.66 -17.15 4.93
C PRO A 540 12.19 -16.79 3.54
N ILE A 541 11.30 -16.33 2.66
CA ILE A 541 11.63 -15.81 1.33
C ILE A 541 11.26 -14.33 1.22
N VAL A 542 11.72 -13.68 0.14
CA VAL A 542 11.35 -12.30 -0.16
C VAL A 542 10.07 -12.27 -0.98
N ALA A 543 9.14 -11.39 -0.60
CA ALA A 543 8.05 -10.91 -1.45
C ALA A 543 8.09 -9.37 -1.49
N LYS A 544 7.37 -8.73 -2.39
CA LYS A 544 7.34 -7.27 -2.49
C LYS A 544 5.97 -6.69 -2.23
N GLU A 545 5.94 -5.74 -1.31
CA GLU A 545 4.87 -4.78 -1.21
C GLU A 545 5.07 -3.65 -2.22
N TRP A 546 3.96 -3.16 -2.77
CA TRP A 546 3.90 -2.17 -3.85
C TRP A 546 4.65 -2.58 -5.14
N GLY A 547 5.07 -3.85 -5.23
CA GLY A 547 5.98 -4.35 -6.26
C GLY A 547 7.36 -3.69 -6.24
N THR A 548 7.72 -2.98 -5.16
CA THR A 548 9.00 -2.27 -5.02
C THR A 548 9.72 -2.55 -3.71
N ASN A 549 8.97 -2.80 -2.63
CA ASN A 549 9.50 -2.82 -1.27
C ASN A 549 9.62 -4.27 -0.80
N PRO A 550 10.84 -4.82 -0.67
CA PRO A 550 11.01 -6.19 -0.24
C PRO A 550 10.56 -6.37 1.22
N GLN A 551 9.88 -7.48 1.48
CA GLN A 551 9.46 -7.96 2.79
C GLN A 551 9.80 -9.44 2.91
N ARG A 552 10.15 -9.89 4.11
CA ARG A 552 10.36 -11.31 4.41
C ARG A 552 9.04 -11.93 4.83
N ILE A 553 8.67 -13.02 4.16
CA ILE A 553 7.46 -13.79 4.45
C ILE A 553 7.79 -15.28 4.55
N ILE A 554 6.93 -16.04 5.23
CA ILE A 554 6.85 -17.50 5.12
C ILE A 554 5.51 -17.80 4.45
N PRO A 555 5.48 -18.11 3.13
CA PRO A 555 4.25 -18.07 2.34
C PRO A 555 3.08 -18.86 2.95
N ARG A 556 3.34 -20.07 3.48
CA ARG A 556 2.32 -20.96 4.06
C ARG A 556 1.83 -20.54 5.44
N GLU A 557 2.62 -19.73 6.15
CA GLU A 557 2.23 -19.21 7.45
C GLU A 557 1.54 -17.85 7.32
N ASP A 558 1.91 -17.04 6.33
CA ASP A 558 1.37 -15.69 6.12
C ASP A 558 0.11 -15.64 5.26
N THR A 559 0.00 -16.49 4.22
CA THR A 559 -1.14 -16.49 3.28
C THR A 559 -1.42 -17.90 2.72
N THR A 560 -2.42 -18.03 1.85
CA THR A 560 -2.74 -19.29 1.13
C THR A 560 -2.60 -19.21 -0.41
N GLY A 561 -2.16 -18.06 -0.95
CA GLY A 561 -1.63 -17.88 -2.31
C GLY A 561 -2.56 -17.27 -3.38
N PHE A 562 -2.02 -16.41 -4.25
CA PHE A 562 -2.50 -16.00 -5.60
C PHE A 562 -1.39 -15.19 -6.29
N SER A 563 -1.08 -15.42 -7.57
CA SER A 563 -0.07 -14.62 -8.30
C SER A 563 -0.56 -14.16 -9.65
N SER A 564 -0.34 -12.88 -9.94
CA SER A 564 -0.59 -12.33 -11.27
C SER A 564 0.69 -11.73 -11.85
N SER A 565 0.90 -11.99 -13.13
CA SER A 565 1.84 -11.21 -13.93
C SER A 565 1.11 -9.96 -14.40
N ILE A 566 1.44 -8.83 -13.79
CA ILE A 566 0.66 -7.60 -13.95
C ILE A 566 1.16 -6.78 -15.12
N ARG A 567 0.23 -6.07 -15.76
CA ARG A 567 0.52 -4.91 -16.60
C ARG A 567 -0.56 -3.85 -16.36
N ARG A 568 -0.30 -2.89 -15.46
CA ARG A 568 -0.58 -1.43 -15.55
C ARG A 568 -1.29 -0.80 -14.33
N GLY A 569 -1.01 0.50 -14.14
CA GLY A 569 -1.79 1.44 -13.32
C GLY A 569 -3.10 2.00 -13.94
N ARG A 570 -3.97 2.46 -13.03
CA ARG A 570 -5.40 2.84 -13.15
C ARG A 570 -5.77 3.99 -14.12
N ARG A 571 -7.06 4.05 -14.49
CA ARG A 571 -7.77 5.26 -14.92
C ARG A 571 -8.48 5.89 -13.71
N THR A 572 -8.43 7.21 -13.60
CA THR A 572 -9.03 8.00 -12.51
C THR A 572 -10.42 8.48 -12.89
N ILE A 573 -11.38 8.39 -11.97
CA ILE A 573 -12.63 9.16 -12.02
C ILE A 573 -12.27 10.60 -11.65
N SER A 574 -12.35 11.54 -12.60
CA SER A 574 -12.10 12.96 -12.35
C SER A 574 -13.26 13.57 -11.56
N ASP A 575 -12.96 14.41 -10.56
CA ASP A 575 -13.96 15.27 -9.92
C ASP A 575 -14.34 16.40 -10.87
N SER A 576 -15.44 16.25 -11.61
CA SER A 576 -16.11 17.39 -12.23
C SER A 576 -17.21 17.88 -11.29
N SER A 577 -16.84 18.64 -10.28
CA SER A 577 -17.78 19.53 -9.60
C SER A 577 -17.95 20.79 -10.47
N GLY A 578 -19.17 20.97 -10.98
CA GLY A 578 -19.52 22.11 -11.82
C GLY A 578 -19.46 23.46 -11.10
N GLY A 579 -19.28 24.51 -11.91
CA GLY A 579 -19.65 25.87 -11.54
C GLY A 579 -18.67 26.96 -11.97
N THR A 580 -18.77 27.43 -13.21
CA THR A 580 -18.62 28.87 -13.51
C THR A 580 -19.55 29.29 -14.64
N ASN A 581 -20.50 30.14 -14.28
CA ASN A 581 -21.29 31.01 -15.14
C ASN A 581 -20.43 31.73 -16.19
N SER A 582 -20.79 31.60 -17.47
CA SER A 582 -20.57 32.68 -18.43
C SER A 582 -21.82 32.82 -19.31
N ARG A 583 -22.59 33.86 -19.02
CA ARG A 583 -23.72 34.33 -19.83
C ARG A 583 -23.22 34.66 -21.24
N SER A 584 -23.66 33.92 -22.24
CA SER A 584 -23.62 34.35 -23.64
C SER A 584 -24.81 35.27 -23.90
N ARG A 585 -24.55 36.58 -24.03
CA ARG A 585 -25.49 37.51 -24.70
C ARG A 585 -25.46 37.24 -26.20
N PRO A 586 -26.61 37.26 -26.91
CA PRO A 586 -26.63 37.17 -28.36
C PRO A 586 -26.29 38.53 -28.97
N GLU A 587 -25.38 38.54 -29.95
CA GLU A 587 -25.20 39.65 -30.88
C GLU A 587 -26.42 39.71 -31.81
N ASN A 588 -27.07 40.87 -31.83
CA ASN A 588 -28.17 41.22 -32.71
C ASN A 588 -27.63 42.31 -33.66
N ASP A 589 -27.56 41.98 -34.94
CA ASP A 589 -27.25 42.91 -36.02
C ASP A 589 -28.43 43.87 -36.23
N GLY A 590 -28.14 45.17 -36.41
CA GLY A 590 -29.10 46.13 -36.97
C GLY A 590 -29.09 47.54 -36.36
N ARG A 591 -28.17 48.39 -36.85
CA ARG A 591 -28.21 49.87 -36.78
C ARG A 591 -29.40 50.45 -37.60
N PRO A 592 -29.60 51.78 -37.69
CA PRO A 592 -29.59 52.85 -36.67
C PRO A 592 -30.84 53.77 -36.78
N GLY A 593 -31.02 54.72 -35.86
CA GLY A 593 -31.83 55.91 -36.16
C GLY A 593 -32.42 56.66 -34.97
N PHE A 594 -31.79 57.80 -34.66
CA PHE A 594 -32.23 58.95 -33.84
C PHE A 594 -32.27 58.81 -32.32
#